data_AF-A0A5D6VA34-F1
#
_entry.id   AF-A0A5D6VA34-F1
#
_cell.length_a   1.000
_cell.length_b   1.000
_cell.length_c   1.000
_cell.angle_alpha   90.00
_cell.angle_beta   90.00
_cell.angle_gamma   90.00
#
_symmetry.space_group_name_H-M   'P 1'
#
loop_
_entity.id
_entity.type
_entity.pdbx_description
1 polymer ?
#
loop_
_entity_poly.entity_id
_entity_poly.type
_entity_poly.pdbx_seq_one_letter_code
_entity_poly.pdbx_strand_id
1 'polypeptide(L)'
;MEQKEKEPGILQQVLQKLGRKHTVIADTLTRLKERGIKLSQSRLYQIIADDEARKEVVDVFLEVAEEEFTRRRHVQERAQKLVAEA
;
A
#
# COMPACT_ATOMS: atom_id res chain seq x y z
N MET A 1 -31.13 4.59 -11.54
CA MET A 1 -30.45 4.06 -10.33
C MET A 1 -29.32 5.03 -10.03
N GLU A 2 -29.42 5.77 -8.93
CA GLU A 2 -28.34 6.66 -8.48
C GLU A 2 -27.16 5.77 -8.09
N GLN A 3 -26.10 5.78 -8.90
CA GLN A 3 -24.83 5.21 -8.50
C GLN A 3 -24.27 6.14 -7.43
N LYS A 4 -24.59 5.85 -6.15
CA LYS A 4 -23.85 6.44 -5.03
C LYS A 4 -22.39 6.04 -5.25
N GLU A 5 -21.55 6.97 -5.67
CA GLU A 5 -20.11 6.80 -5.67
C GLU A 5 -19.73 6.45 -4.22
N LYS A 6 -19.49 5.16 -3.97
CA LYS A 6 -18.98 4.73 -2.67
C LYS A 6 -17.60 5.35 -2.56
N GLU A 7 -17.44 6.26 -1.60
CA GLU A 7 -16.12 6.78 -1.27
C GLU A 7 -15.19 5.59 -1.02
N PRO A 8 -13.97 5.61 -1.60
CA PRO A 8 -13.03 4.52 -1.41
C PRO A 8 -12.72 4.36 0.07
N GLY A 9 -12.69 3.11 0.56
CA GLY A 9 -12.31 2.80 1.93
C GLY A 9 -10.90 3.31 2.27
N ILE A 10 -10.58 3.43 3.55
CA ILE A 10 -9.33 4.08 4.01
C ILE A 10 -8.10 3.37 3.41
N LEU A 11 -8.08 2.03 3.41
CA LEU A 11 -6.99 1.25 2.83
C LEU A 11 -6.87 1.45 1.31
N GLN A 12 -8.00 1.59 0.61
CA GLN A 12 -8.01 1.88 -0.82
C GLN A 12 -7.43 3.26 -1.10
N GLN A 13 -7.72 4.26 -0.27
CA GLN A 13 -7.12 5.60 -0.40
C GLN A 13 -5.60 5.55 -0.18
N VAL A 14 -5.11 4.76 0.79
CA VAL A 14 -3.68 4.54 1.00
C VAL A 14 -3.03 3.92 -0.24
N LEU A 15 -3.65 2.88 -0.80
CA LEU A 15 -3.16 2.24 -2.02
C LEU A 15 -3.14 3.21 -3.21
N GLN A 16 -4.15 4.07 -3.35
CA GLN A 16 -4.19 5.10 -4.38
C GLN A 16 -3.04 6.11 -4.23
N LYS A 17 -2.71 6.54 -3.00
CA LYS A 17 -1.58 7.45 -2.73
C LYS A 17 -0.22 6.81 -3.02
N LEU A 18 -0.08 5.51 -2.78
CA LEU A 18 1.12 4.76 -3.16
C LEU A 18 1.26 4.66 -4.69
N GLY A 19 0.18 4.85 -5.43
CA GLY A 19 0.18 4.84 -6.89
C GLY A 19 0.18 3.42 -7.45
N ARG A 20 -0.06 3.32 -8.76
CA ARG A 20 -0.29 2.03 -9.45
C ARG A 20 0.93 1.11 -9.56
N LYS A 21 2.08 1.45 -8.97
CA LYS A 21 3.25 0.58 -9.02
C LYS A 21 2.97 -0.65 -8.15
N HIS A 22 2.90 -1.81 -8.79
CA HIS A 22 2.51 -3.10 -8.21
C HIS A 22 3.43 -3.63 -7.08
N THR A 23 4.47 -2.89 -6.70
CA THR A 23 5.48 -3.33 -5.72
C THR A 23 4.88 -3.51 -4.34
N VAL A 24 4.08 -2.55 -3.85
CA VAL A 24 3.50 -2.62 -2.48
C VAL A 24 2.66 -3.88 -2.32
N ILE A 25 1.81 -4.21 -3.31
CA ILE A 25 0.96 -5.40 -3.26
C ILE A 25 1.81 -6.69 -3.29
N ALA A 26 2.84 -6.73 -4.14
CA ALA A 26 3.75 -7.88 -4.20
C ALA A 26 4.55 -8.05 -2.89
N ASP A 27 5.01 -6.96 -2.30
CA ASP A 27 5.77 -6.94 -1.05
C ASP A 27 4.88 -7.35 0.14
N THR A 28 3.63 -6.86 0.19
CA THR A 28 2.63 -7.30 1.17
C THR A 28 2.37 -8.81 1.06
N LEU A 29 2.17 -9.34 -0.15
CA LEU A 29 1.97 -10.78 -0.35
C LEU A 29 3.20 -11.60 0.07
N THR A 30 4.40 -11.08 -0.17
CA THR A 30 5.66 -11.72 0.22
C THR A 30 5.77 -11.79 1.74
N ARG A 31 5.56 -10.69 2.46
CA ARG A 31 5.57 -10.68 3.94
C ARG A 31 4.50 -11.54 4.57
N LEU A 32 3.30 -11.54 4.00
CA LEU A 32 2.22 -12.41 4.48
C LEU A 32 2.63 -13.87 4.35
N LYS A 33 3.23 -14.25 3.22
CA LYS A 33 3.73 -15.61 3.00
C LYS A 33 4.83 -15.98 4.00
N GLU A 34 5.75 -15.06 4.31
CA GLU A 34 6.78 -15.26 5.33
C GLU A 34 6.19 -15.45 6.74
N ARG A 35 5.07 -14.79 7.05
CA ARG A 35 4.28 -14.99 8.28
C ARG A 35 3.36 -16.22 8.23
N GLY A 36 3.44 -17.03 7.18
CA GLY A 36 2.63 -18.25 7.02
C GLY A 36 1.22 -18.03 6.46
N ILE A 37 0.87 -16.80 6.07
CA ILE A 37 -0.43 -16.45 5.48
C ILE A 37 -0.34 -16.55 3.95
N LYS A 38 -1.10 -17.48 3.38
CA LYS A 38 -1.25 -17.59 1.92
C LYS A 38 -2.46 -16.78 1.46
N LEU A 39 -2.22 -15.77 0.65
CA LEU A 39 -3.25 -14.91 0.08
C LEU A 39 -2.98 -14.74 -1.42
N SER A 40 -4.03 -14.70 -2.24
CA SER A 40 -3.88 -14.34 -3.65
C SER A 40 -3.88 -12.82 -3.82
N GLN A 41 -3.28 -12.34 -4.90
CA GLN A 41 -3.27 -10.92 -5.23
C GLN A 41 -4.70 -10.35 -5.37
N SER A 42 -5.59 -11.05 -6.08
CA SER A 42 -6.99 -10.63 -6.22
C SER A 42 -7.70 -10.55 -4.87
N ARG A 43 -7.42 -11.49 -3.95
CA ARG A 43 -8.01 -11.47 -2.61
C ARG A 43 -7.48 -10.31 -1.77
N LEU A 44 -6.20 -9.97 -1.89
CA LEU A 44 -5.64 -8.80 -1.23
C LEU A 44 -6.28 -7.50 -1.71
N TYR A 45 -6.51 -7.34 -3.02
CA TYR A 45 -7.23 -6.18 -3.55
C TYR A 45 -8.67 -6.08 -3.03
N GLN A 46 -9.39 -7.21 -2.96
CA GLN A 46 -10.75 -7.23 -2.37
C GLN A 46 -10.72 -6.78 -0.91
N ILE A 47 -9.78 -7.31 -0.12
CA ILE A 47 -9.62 -6.94 1.29
C ILE A 47 -9.35 -5.44 1.45
N ILE A 48 -8.49 -4.86 0.61
CA ILE A 48 -8.19 -3.43 0.62
C ILE A 48 -9.40 -2.58 0.18
N ALA A 49 -10.21 -3.09 -0.75
CA ALA A 49 -11.38 -2.38 -1.28
C ALA A 49 -12.58 -2.41 -0.32
N ASP A 50 -12.80 -3.55 0.34
CA ASP A 50 -13.98 -3.79 1.19
C ASP A 50 -13.75 -3.40 2.66
N ASP A 51 -12.50 -3.07 3.07
CA ASP A 51 -12.08 -2.77 4.46
C ASP A 51 -12.38 -3.90 5.48
N GLU A 52 -12.85 -5.06 5.00
CA GLU A 52 -13.20 -6.25 5.79
C GLU A 52 -12.03 -7.23 5.88
N ALA A 53 -10.96 -6.79 6.52
CA ALA A 53 -9.71 -7.51 6.61
C ALA A 53 -9.50 -8.19 7.96
N ARG A 54 -8.77 -9.31 7.96
CA ARG A 54 -8.11 -9.78 9.20
C ARG A 54 -7.07 -8.74 9.58
N LYS A 55 -7.05 -8.32 10.84
CA LYS A 55 -6.10 -7.32 11.38
C LYS A 55 -4.67 -7.54 10.88
N GLU A 56 -4.19 -8.77 10.90
CA GLU A 56 -2.83 -9.12 10.47
C GLU A 56 -2.53 -8.79 9.00
N VAL A 57 -3.52 -8.90 8.10
CA VAL A 57 -3.36 -8.52 6.68
C VAL A 57 -3.29 -7.00 6.53
N VAL A 58 -4.09 -6.27 7.31
CA VAL A 58 -4.05 -4.79 7.34
C VAL A 58 -2.73 -4.32 7.87
N ASP A 59 -2.29 -4.86 9.00
CA ASP A 59 -1.04 -4.47 9.66
C ASP A 59 0.14 -4.65 8.69
N VAL A 60 0.25 -5.80 8.01
CA VAL A 60 1.31 -6.04 7.03
C VAL A 60 1.21 -5.09 5.83
N PHE A 61 0.00 -4.80 5.34
CA PHE A 61 -0.19 -3.85 4.25
C PHE A 61 0.27 -2.43 4.64
N LEU A 62 -0.10 -1.98 5.84
CA LEU A 62 0.27 -0.65 6.34
C LEU A 62 1.77 -0.55 6.62
N GLU A 63 2.40 -1.58 7.21
CA GLU A 63 3.86 -1.64 7.40
C GLU A 63 4.60 -1.42 6.06
N VAL A 64 4.19 -2.14 5.01
CA VAL A 64 4.80 -2.01 3.67
C VAL A 64 4.53 -0.63 3.08
N ALA A 65 3.33 -0.09 3.27
CA ALA A 65 2.97 1.25 2.80
C ALA A 65 3.85 2.33 3.46
N GLU A 66 4.04 2.28 4.77
CA GLU A 66 4.86 3.22 5.54
C GLU A 66 6.32 3.20 5.11
N GLU A 67 6.88 2.01 4.86
CA GLU A 67 8.23 1.87 4.35
C GLU A 67 8.40 2.49 2.96
N GLU A 68 7.44 2.27 2.06
CA GLU A 68 7.49 2.88 0.72
C GLU A 68 7.37 4.40 0.79
N PHE A 69 6.49 4.94 1.64
CA PHE A 69 6.40 6.40 1.86
C PHE A 69 7.71 6.96 2.42
N THR A 70 8.30 6.28 3.39
CA THR A 70 9.60 6.67 3.98
C THR A 70 10.71 6.65 2.92
N ARG A 71 10.77 5.59 2.10
CA ARG A 71 11.73 5.49 1.00
C ARG A 71 11.58 6.65 0.02
N ARG A 72 10.35 6.97 -0.39
CA ARG A 72 10.08 8.10 -1.31
C ARG A 72 10.51 9.43 -0.72
N ARG A 73 10.21 9.66 0.55
CA ARG A 73 10.63 10.87 1.27
C ARG A 73 12.16 11.00 1.28
N HIS A 74 12.88 9.94 1.64
CA HIS A 74 14.35 9.97 1.64
C HIS A 74 14.94 10.21 0.25
N VAL A 75 14.35 9.63 -0.81
CA VAL A 75 14.78 9.88 -2.19
C VAL A 75 14.58 11.35 -2.56
N GLN A 76 13.43 11.93 -2.22
CA GLN A 76 13.12 13.33 -2.48
C GLN A 76 14.06 14.27 -1.72
N GLU A 77 14.29 14.03 -0.43
CA GLU A 77 15.22 14.82 0.39
C GLU A 77 16.65 14.76 -0.16
N ARG A 78 17.11 13.59 -0.61
CA ARG A 78 18.43 13.43 -1.26
C ARG A 78 18.50 14.18 -2.59
N ALA A 79 17.46 14.09 -3.42
CA ALA A 79 17.41 14.81 -4.69
C ALA A 79 17.45 16.33 -4.49
N GLN A 80 16.72 16.85 -3.49
CA GLN A 80 16.74 18.27 -3.15
C GLN A 80 18.13 18.75 -2.72
N LYS A 81 18.84 17.98 -1.89
CA LYS A 81 20.22 18.31 -1.49
C LYS A 81 21.16 18.39 -2.69
N LEU A 82 21.10 17.41 -3.59
CA LEU A 82 21.93 17.39 -4.79
C LEU A 82 21.67 18.57 -5.73
N VAL A 83 20.42 19.02 -5.86
CA VAL A 83 20.08 20.20 -6.67
C VAL A 83 20.54 21.50 -6.01
N ALA A 84 20.50 21.58 -4.67
CA ALA A 84 20.96 22.77 -3.95
C ALA A 84 22.49 22.91 -3.88
N GLU A 85 23.22 21.79 -4.03
CA GLU A 85 24.69 21.74 -4.08
C GLU A 85 25.27 21.92 -5.50
N ALA A 86 24.41 21.92 -6.54
CA ALA A 86 24.77 22.08 -7.95
C ALA A 86 24.60 23.54 -8.43
#